data_AF-A0A7J2M2U0-F1
#
_entry.id   AF-A0A7J2M2U0-F1
#
_cell.length_a   1.000
_cell.length_b   1.000
_cell.length_c   1.000
_cell.angle_alpha   90.00
_cell.angle_beta   90.00
_cell.angle_gamma   90.00
#
_symmetry.space_group_name_H-M   'P 1'
#
loop_
_entity.id
_entity.type
_entity.pdbx_description
1 polymer ?
#
loop_
_entity_poly.entity_id
_entity_poly.type
_entity_poly.pdbx_seq_one_letter_code
_entity_poly.pdbx_strand_id
1 'polypeptide(L)'
;MTRRRSWVRVPPGPPFNSCAGGSLRVAKYSVSRLGGRGVITDRGLVLGEVVDLVVDELSGKAISLVVEEAKGAAGALTKKLRRDRDGNVLIPYSTVKYIREMIVVDERLLKLYIATRGE
;
A
#
# COMPACT_ATOMS: atom_id res chain seq x y z
N MET A 1 37.63 -0.01 46.52
CA MET A 1 37.92 0.79 45.30
C MET A 1 36.80 0.58 44.29
N THR A 2 35.82 1.47 44.26
CA THR A 2 34.54 1.26 43.55
C THR A 2 34.46 2.24 42.37
N ARG A 3 34.66 1.75 41.13
CA ARG A 3 34.59 2.58 39.91
C ARG A 3 33.12 2.92 39.60
N ARG A 4 32.74 4.18 39.82
CA ARG A 4 31.49 4.76 39.32
C ARG A 4 31.53 4.80 37.79
N ARG A 5 30.63 4.08 37.11
CA ARG A 5 30.39 4.24 35.68
C ARG A 5 29.53 5.48 35.47
N SER A 6 30.14 6.52 34.88
CA SER A 6 29.46 7.76 34.48
C SER A 6 28.60 7.50 33.24
N TRP A 7 27.30 7.70 33.37
CA TRP A 7 26.38 7.73 32.24
C TRP A 7 26.46 9.11 31.57
N VAL A 8 26.88 9.15 30.31
CA VAL A 8 26.82 10.37 29.48
C VAL A 8 25.36 10.55 29.05
N ARG A 9 24.72 11.63 29.52
CA ARG A 9 23.39 12.03 29.05
C ARG A 9 23.52 12.55 27.62
N VAL A 10 22.95 11.83 26.66
CA VAL A 10 22.73 12.34 25.29
C VAL A 10 21.59 13.36 25.36
N PRO A 11 21.77 14.60 24.86
CA PRO A 11 20.70 15.59 24.88
C PRO A 11 19.57 15.18 23.91
N PRO A 12 18.30 15.48 24.24
CA PRO A 12 17.20 15.27 23.31
C PRO A 12 17.40 16.16 22.08
N GLY A 13 17.33 15.58 20.89
CA GLY A 13 17.35 16.31 19.62
C GLY A 13 16.17 17.30 19.52
N PRO A 14 16.29 18.34 18.67
CA PRO A 14 15.27 19.36 18.56
C PRO A 14 13.92 18.75 18.10
N PRO A 15 12.78 19.30 18.55
CA PRO A 15 11.47 18.89 18.04
C PRO A 15 11.41 19.22 16.55
N PHE A 16 11.22 18.19 15.74
CA PHE A 16 11.08 18.30 14.29
C PHE A 16 9.76 19.00 13.96
N ASN A 17 9.76 20.33 14.03
CA ASN A 17 8.59 21.15 13.75
C ASN A 17 8.73 21.78 12.37
N SER A 18 8.12 21.14 11.37
CA SER A 18 7.76 21.78 10.10
C SER A 18 6.41 21.25 9.63
N CYS A 19 5.37 21.55 10.41
CA CYS A 19 3.99 21.48 9.94
C CYS A 19 3.74 22.62 8.94
N ALA A 20 4.25 22.46 7.70
CA ALA A 20 3.72 23.17 6.55
C ALA A 20 2.31 22.62 6.29
N GLY A 21 1.31 23.48 6.38
CA GLY A 21 -0.12 23.15 6.37
C GLY A 21 -0.64 22.53 5.07
N GLY A 22 -0.34 21.26 4.85
CA GLY A 22 -1.24 20.35 4.18
C GLY A 22 -1.99 19.56 5.26
N SER A 23 -3.32 19.54 5.22
CA SER A 23 -4.10 18.60 6.03
C SER A 23 -3.73 17.17 5.58
N LEU A 24 -2.65 16.63 6.15
CA LEU A 24 -2.26 15.25 5.97
C LEU A 24 -3.37 14.42 6.60
N ARG A 25 -4.31 13.97 5.76
CA ARG A 25 -5.34 13.00 6.12
C ARG A 25 -4.65 11.67 6.35
N VAL A 26 -4.06 11.51 7.53
CA VAL A 26 -3.43 10.26 7.95
C VAL A 26 -4.49 9.40 8.63
N ALA A 27 -4.71 8.21 8.10
CA ALA A 27 -5.60 7.22 8.69
C ALA A 27 -4.77 5.98 9.05
N LYS A 28 -4.89 5.53 10.30
CA LYS A 28 -4.22 4.33 10.79
C LYS A 28 -5.10 3.11 10.51
N TYR A 29 -4.59 2.18 9.70
CA TYR A 29 -5.23 0.88 9.47
C TYR A 29 -4.34 -0.23 10.02
N SER A 30 -4.94 -1.19 10.71
CA SER A 30 -4.26 -2.44 11.06
C SER A 30 -4.16 -3.29 9.80
N VAL A 31 -2.99 -3.87 9.54
CA VAL A 31 -2.76 -4.79 8.40
C VAL A 31 -3.76 -5.95 8.42
N SER A 32 -4.06 -6.49 9.61
CA SER A 32 -5.08 -7.54 9.78
C SER A 32 -6.50 -7.14 9.39
N ARG A 33 -6.80 -5.83 9.31
CA ARG A 33 -8.11 -5.33 8.83
C ARG A 33 -8.10 -4.95 7.36
N LEU A 34 -6.93 -4.87 6.74
CA LEU A 34 -6.77 -4.64 5.31
C LEU A 34 -6.97 -5.92 4.50
N GLY A 35 -6.53 -7.06 5.06
CA GLY A 35 -6.81 -8.37 4.50
C GLY A 35 -8.32 -8.65 4.44
N GLY A 36 -8.77 -9.24 3.32
CA GLY A 36 -10.17 -9.54 3.04
C GLY A 36 -11.01 -8.34 2.59
N ARG A 37 -10.41 -7.20 2.26
CA ARG A 37 -11.15 -6.06 1.71
C ARG A 37 -11.29 -6.16 0.20
N GLY A 38 -12.51 -5.91 -0.28
CA GLY A 38 -12.81 -5.81 -1.69
C GLY A 38 -12.09 -4.63 -2.36
N VAL A 39 -11.47 -4.90 -3.49
CA VAL A 39 -10.81 -3.93 -4.35
C VAL A 39 -11.68 -3.67 -5.57
N ILE A 40 -12.01 -2.40 -5.77
CA ILE A 40 -12.83 -1.93 -6.89
C ILE A 40 -12.13 -0.81 -7.65
N THR A 41 -12.42 -0.66 -8.94
CA THR A 41 -11.97 0.50 -9.71
C THR A 41 -12.94 1.67 -9.56
N ASP A 42 -12.53 2.88 -9.97
CA ASP A 42 -13.40 4.06 -10.06
C ASP A 42 -14.64 3.84 -10.95
N ARG A 43 -14.56 2.87 -11.87
CA ARG A 43 -15.67 2.48 -12.76
C ARG A 43 -16.59 1.40 -12.20
N GLY A 44 -16.35 0.98 -10.95
CA GLY A 44 -17.13 -0.07 -10.31
C GLY A 44 -16.76 -1.49 -10.75
N LEU A 45 -15.62 -1.69 -11.42
CA LEU A 45 -15.13 -3.03 -11.70
C LEU A 45 -14.53 -3.62 -10.43
N VAL A 46 -15.03 -4.76 -10.00
CA VAL A 46 -14.45 -5.53 -8.90
C VAL A 46 -13.22 -6.26 -9.41
N LEU A 47 -12.08 -6.06 -8.74
CA LEU A 47 -10.83 -6.76 -9.04
C LEU A 47 -10.67 -8.03 -8.19
N GLY A 48 -11.14 -7.99 -6.94
CA GLY A 48 -11.02 -9.10 -5.99
C GLY A 48 -10.83 -8.64 -4.56
N GLU A 49 -10.08 -9.39 -3.77
CA GLU A 49 -9.86 -9.14 -2.34
C GLU A 49 -8.36 -8.97 -2.03
N VAL A 50 -8.02 -8.05 -1.14
CA VAL A 50 -6.63 -7.92 -0.68
C VAL A 50 -6.27 -9.08 0.21
N VAL A 51 -5.17 -9.75 -0.10
CA VAL A 51 -4.58 -10.79 0.75
C VAL A 51 -3.48 -10.18 1.60
N ASP A 52 -2.54 -9.50 0.95
CA ASP A 52 -1.30 -9.02 1.56
C ASP A 52 -0.83 -7.69 0.96
N LEU A 53 0.24 -7.14 1.52
CA LEU A 53 0.86 -5.93 1.02
C LEU A 53 2.39 -6.02 1.06
N VAL A 54 3.02 -5.55 0.00
CA VAL A 54 4.47 -5.49 -0.17
C VAL A 54 4.95 -4.13 0.32
N VAL A 55 5.80 -4.14 1.33
CA VAL A 55 6.38 -2.94 1.95
C VAL A 55 7.88 -2.94 1.75
N ASP A 56 8.44 -1.76 1.49
CA ASP A 56 9.88 -1.55 1.54
C ASP A 56 10.38 -1.56 3.00
N GLU A 57 11.28 -2.47 3.35
CA GLU A 57 11.76 -2.63 4.73
C GLU A 57 12.54 -1.41 5.24
N LEU A 58 13.21 -0.68 4.34
CA LEU A 58 14.05 0.45 4.70
C LEU A 58 13.24 1.73 4.98
N SER A 59 12.23 2.00 4.16
CA SER A 59 11.40 3.20 4.25
C SER A 59 10.04 2.98 4.92
N GLY A 60 9.61 1.74 5.10
CA GLY A 60 8.28 1.38 5.58
C GLY A 60 7.16 1.75 4.61
N LYS A 61 7.48 2.10 3.35
CA LYS A 61 6.48 2.51 2.35
C LYS A 61 5.86 1.28 1.70
N ALA A 62 4.54 1.25 1.62
CA ALA A 62 3.83 0.25 0.83
C ALA A 62 4.13 0.46 -0.67
N ILE A 63 4.77 -0.54 -1.28
CA ILE A 63 5.12 -0.54 -2.71
C ILE A 63 3.91 -1.04 -3.52
N SER A 64 3.32 -2.15 -3.11
CA SER A 64 2.25 -2.83 -3.85
C SER A 64 1.31 -3.60 -2.92
N LEU A 65 0.07 -3.77 -3.34
CA LEU A 65 -0.95 -4.60 -2.72
C LEU A 65 -1.04 -5.92 -3.48
N VAL A 66 -1.15 -7.02 -2.74
CA VAL A 66 -1.38 -8.36 -3.27
C VAL A 66 -2.88 -8.62 -3.22
N VAL A 67 -3.48 -8.84 -4.39
CA VAL A 67 -4.93 -9.01 -4.53
C VAL A 67 -5.21 -10.38 -5.14
N GLU A 68 -6.08 -11.14 -4.49
CA GLU A 68 -6.62 -12.38 -5.04
C GLU A 68 -7.78 -12.05 -5.97
N GLU A 69 -7.71 -12.52 -7.23
CA GLU A 69 -8.76 -12.34 -8.21
C GLU A 69 -9.97 -13.20 -7.83
N ALA A 70 -11.11 -12.57 -7.54
CA ALA A 70 -12.33 -13.32 -7.21
C ALA A 70 -12.81 -14.12 -8.44
N LYS A 71 -13.29 -15.35 -8.22
CA LYS A 71 -13.83 -16.21 -9.29
C LYS A 71 -15.03 -15.50 -9.96
N GLY A 72 -14.84 -14.98 -11.17
CA GLY A 72 -15.84 -14.22 -11.92
C GLY A 72 -15.58 -12.70 -12.00
N ALA A 73 -14.63 -12.17 -11.23
CA ALA A 73 -14.10 -10.81 -11.36
C ALA A 73 -13.12 -10.71 -12.55
N ALA A 74 -13.56 -11.22 -13.70
CA ALA A 74 -12.80 -11.24 -14.94
C ALA A 74 -12.86 -9.87 -15.62
N GLY A 75 -12.21 -8.88 -15.02
CA GLY A 75 -11.85 -7.67 -15.74
C GLY A 75 -10.75 -7.99 -16.74
N ALA A 76 -10.89 -7.55 -18.00
CA ALA A 76 -9.78 -7.58 -18.97
C ALA A 76 -8.49 -6.89 -18.47
N LEU A 77 -8.61 -6.09 -17.40
CA LEU A 77 -7.53 -5.46 -16.66
C LEU A 77 -6.70 -6.49 -15.88
N THR A 78 -7.32 -7.38 -15.12
CA THR A 78 -6.65 -8.37 -14.27
C THR A 78 -5.78 -9.34 -15.06
N LYS A 79 -6.21 -9.68 -16.28
CA LYS A 79 -5.44 -10.49 -17.23
C LYS A 79 -4.19 -9.79 -17.78
N LYS A 80 -4.17 -8.46 -17.81
CA LYS A 80 -3.04 -7.66 -18.30
C LYS A 80 -2.10 -7.23 -17.17
N LEU A 81 -2.54 -7.37 -15.92
CA LEU A 81 -1.69 -7.11 -14.76
C LEU A 81 -0.73 -8.28 -14.52
N ARG A 82 0.46 -7.94 -14.02
CA ARG A 82 1.48 -8.92 -13.65
C ARG A 82 0.94 -9.80 -12.53
N ARG A 83 0.88 -11.09 -12.81
CA ARG A 83 0.50 -12.12 -11.84
C ARG A 83 1.76 -12.69 -11.21
N ASP A 84 1.68 -12.95 -9.92
CA ASP A 84 2.71 -13.71 -9.23
C ASP A 84 2.55 -15.22 -9.50
N ARG A 85 3.54 -16.03 -9.11
CA ARG A 85 3.51 -17.49 -9.30
C ARG A 85 2.30 -18.16 -8.65
N ASP A 86 1.79 -17.56 -7.58
CA ASP A 86 0.60 -18.00 -6.86
C ASP A 86 -0.73 -17.55 -7.49
N GLY A 87 -0.68 -16.88 -8.65
CA GLY A 87 -1.88 -16.39 -9.35
C GLY A 87 -2.42 -15.06 -8.80
N ASN A 88 -1.75 -14.48 -7.81
CA ASN A 88 -2.11 -13.22 -7.20
C ASN A 88 -1.76 -12.02 -8.10
N VAL A 89 -2.56 -10.98 -8.01
CA VAL A 89 -2.44 -9.75 -8.80
C VAL A 89 -1.71 -8.70 -7.98
N LEU A 90 -0.63 -8.13 -8.54
CA LEU A 90 0.13 -7.08 -7.88
C LEU A 90 -0.37 -5.71 -8.33
N ILE A 91 -0.97 -4.95 -7.40
CA ILE A 91 -1.46 -3.60 -7.65
C ILE A 91 -0.55 -2.58 -6.97
N PRO A 92 0.08 -1.65 -7.70
CA PRO A 92 0.94 -0.65 -7.09
C PRO A 92 0.14 0.32 -6.20
N TYR A 93 0.67 0.65 -5.02
CA TYR A 93 -0.02 1.52 -4.06
C TYR A 93 -0.28 2.93 -4.63
N SER A 94 0.56 3.39 -5.57
CA SER A 94 0.41 4.68 -6.26
C SER A 94 -0.88 4.83 -7.07
N THR A 95 -1.55 3.73 -7.42
CA THR A 95 -2.82 3.73 -8.16
C THR A 95 -4.04 3.77 -7.24
N VAL A 96 -3.84 3.58 -5.93
CA VAL A 96 -4.90 3.56 -4.94
C VAL A 96 -5.36 4.99 -4.65
N LYS A 97 -6.66 5.23 -4.78
CA LYS A 97 -7.28 6.54 -4.58
C LYS A 97 -7.66 6.75 -3.12
N TYR A 98 -8.28 5.75 -2.49
CA TYR A 98 -8.60 5.75 -1.07
C TYR A 98 -8.84 4.34 -0.54
N ILE A 99 -8.57 4.16 0.76
CA ILE A 99 -8.77 2.93 1.51
C ILE A 99 -9.83 3.23 2.57
N ARG A 100 -11.02 2.64 2.46
CA ARG A 100 -12.07 2.73 3.48
C ARG A 100 -12.53 1.33 3.87
N GLU A 101 -13.80 0.98 3.63
CA GLU A 101 -14.29 -0.41 3.74
C GLU A 101 -13.88 -1.21 2.51
N MET A 102 -13.94 -0.58 1.35
CA MET A 102 -13.40 -1.07 0.07
C MET A 102 -12.23 -0.19 -0.36
N ILE A 103 -11.31 -0.80 -1.12
CA ILE A 103 -10.16 -0.12 -1.70
C ILE A 103 -10.56 0.31 -3.11
N VAL A 104 -10.43 1.60 -3.38
CA VAL A 104 -10.76 2.14 -4.70
C VAL A 104 -9.48 2.49 -5.44
N VAL A 105 -9.33 1.92 -6.63
CA VAL A 105 -8.18 2.08 -7.52
C VAL A 105 -8.59 2.91 -8.73
N ASP A 106 -7.70 3.80 -9.18
CA ASP A 106 -7.94 4.57 -10.40
C ASP A 106 -7.57 3.74 -11.64
N GLU A 107 -8.54 3.50 -12.52
CA GLU A 107 -8.34 2.69 -13.73
C GLU A 107 -7.33 3.33 -14.70
N ARG A 108 -7.28 4.67 -14.76
CA ARG A 108 -6.37 5.36 -15.68
C ARG A 108 -4.92 5.17 -15.24
N LEU A 109 -4.65 5.36 -13.95
CA LEU A 109 -3.31 5.13 -13.40
C LEU A 109 -2.91 3.66 -13.52
N LEU A 110 -3.86 2.74 -13.31
CA LEU A 110 -3.63 1.31 -13.47
C LEU A 110 -3.27 0.94 -14.92
N LYS A 111 -3.98 1.49 -15.91
CA LYS A 111 -3.68 1.30 -17.34
C LYS A 111 -2.32 1.86 -17.73
N LEU A 112 -1.96 3.04 -17.24
CA LEU A 112 -0.64 3.64 -17.48
C LEU A 112 0.46 2.75 -16.90
N TYR A 113 0.26 2.23 -15.70
CA TYR A 113 1.21 1.32 -15.08
C TYR A 113 1.42 0.04 -15.91
N ILE A 114 0.34 -0.54 -16.42
CA ILE A 114 0.40 -1.70 -17.33
C ILE A 114 1.12 -1.35 -18.64
N ALA A 115 0.90 -0.15 -19.18
CA ALA A 115 1.53 0.29 -20.43
C ALA A 115 3.04 0.59 -20.27
N THR A 116 3.44 1.20 -19.16
CA THR A 116 4.85 1.58 -18.92
C THR A 116 5.72 0.41 -18.47
N ARG A 117 5.15 -0.59 -17.79
CA ARG A 117 5.87 -1.79 -17.31
C ARG A 117 5.53 -3.06 -18.08
N GLY A 118 4.73 -2.95 -19.13
CA GLY A 118 4.37 -4.06 -20.02
C GLY A 118 5.39 -4.23 -21.14
N GLU A 119 6.59 -4.65 -20.77
CA GLU A 119 7.55 -5.36 -21.63
C GLU A 119 8.08 -6.58 -20.88
#